data_AF-A0A8K2A1X1-F1
#
_entry.id   AF-A0A8K2A1X1-F1
#
_cell.length_a   1.000
_cell.length_b   1.000
_cell.length_c   1.000
_cell.angle_alpha   90.00
_cell.angle_beta   90.00
_cell.angle_gamma   90.00
#
_symmetry.space_group_name_H-M   'P 1'
#
loop_
_entity.id
_entity.type
_entity.pdbx_description
1 polymer ?
#
loop_
_entity_poly.entity_id
_entity_poly.type
_entity_poly.pdbx_seq_one_letter_code
_entity_poly.pdbx_strand_id
1 'polypeptide(L)'
;MRVSLCMIVRDEAARLPRCLASTQGLVDEIVVLDTGSEDETVRVARRWGAQVYEAPWEDDFALARNIALAKATGDWVLVLDADEVLCPDAVAPLRAVMGCPQYLLVNLIRQEVGAKQSPFSQVARLFRRHPRIAFERPYHESVEASVEAIQAQEPHWQIGALPRVVIEHDGYRPAAIAPKIDRARRIMARHLAQHPDDAYLCSKLGALYVEAGDLEAGLALLRRGLDIQPPDPPVRYELHYHLGLASCRQGEIQPAITQYQLALAQDLPDLLKIGAYTNLASLLLETGQAEQAQPLYQRVLALQPDSPQAHYNLGLTQRALGDLGGAIAAYRQAIELDPDYGDAYQNLGVALLKQGQVAQSQQAFAQALHLHRLHKPIQAEQLHQQLTAMGLL
;
A
#
# COMPACT_ATOMS: atom_id res chain seq x y z
N MET A 1 -6.82 18.70 24.43
CA MET A 1 -6.35 17.32 24.39
C MET A 1 -4.89 17.36 23.98
N ARG A 2 -4.01 16.75 24.76
CA ARG A 2 -2.56 16.75 24.52
C ARG A 2 -2.16 15.51 23.73
N VAL A 3 -1.32 15.65 22.70
CA VAL A 3 -0.87 14.54 21.85
C VAL A 3 0.61 14.27 22.07
N SER A 4 0.96 13.02 22.37
CA SER A 4 2.34 12.53 22.41
C SER A 4 2.69 11.83 21.10
N LEU A 5 3.78 12.23 20.45
CA LEU A 5 4.43 11.47 19.40
C LEU A 5 5.42 10.48 20.03
N CYS A 6 5.26 9.19 19.76
CA CYS A 6 6.17 8.14 20.20
C CYS A 6 6.91 7.54 19.00
N MET A 7 8.24 7.54 19.06
CA MET A 7 9.11 7.03 18.00
C MET A 7 10.17 6.10 18.56
N ILE A 8 10.57 5.12 17.75
CA ILE A 8 11.81 4.37 17.92
C ILE A 8 12.75 4.79 16.79
N VAL A 9 14.03 5.00 17.08
CA VAL A 9 15.00 5.46 16.08
C VAL A 9 16.33 4.70 16.20
N ARG A 10 17.00 4.59 15.05
CA ARG A 10 18.39 4.13 14.93
C ARG A 10 18.98 4.64 13.63
N ASP A 11 19.95 5.54 13.70
CA ASP A 11 20.66 6.08 12.54
C ASP A 11 19.75 6.76 11.50
N GLU A 12 18.82 7.58 12.00
CA GLU A 12 17.77 8.26 11.25
C GLU A 12 18.00 9.77 11.05
N ALA A 13 19.23 10.27 11.23
CA ALA A 13 19.49 11.71 11.25
C ALA A 13 19.06 12.42 9.96
N ALA A 14 19.09 11.71 8.83
CA ALA A 14 18.70 12.24 7.52
C ALA A 14 17.18 12.37 7.33
N ARG A 15 16.38 11.50 7.96
CA ARG A 15 14.93 11.40 7.73
C ARG A 15 14.12 12.06 8.84
N LEU A 16 14.60 11.94 10.08
CA LEU A 16 13.93 12.42 11.27
C LEU A 16 13.46 13.89 11.20
N PRO A 17 14.24 14.87 10.67
CA PRO A 17 13.76 16.25 10.59
C PRO A 17 12.47 16.42 9.78
N ARG A 18 12.31 15.67 8.68
CA ARG A 18 11.14 15.76 7.81
C ARG A 18 9.91 15.18 8.52
N CYS A 19 10.06 14.03 9.17
CA CYS A 19 9.02 13.43 10.01
C CYS A 19 8.56 14.41 11.10
N LEU A 20 9.48 14.92 11.92
CA LEU A 20 9.15 15.82 13.03
C LEU A 20 8.49 17.12 12.55
N ALA A 21 8.97 17.70 11.45
CA ALA A 21 8.34 18.87 10.82
C ALA A 21 6.87 18.64 10.47
N SER A 22 6.54 17.46 9.91
CA SER A 22 5.18 17.12 9.49
C SER A 22 4.16 17.06 10.64
N THR A 23 4.63 16.89 11.88
CA THR A 23 3.77 16.78 13.07
C THR A 23 3.49 18.10 13.78
N GLN A 24 4.12 19.19 13.33
CA GLN A 24 3.91 20.51 13.88
C GLN A 24 2.43 20.93 13.77
N GLY A 25 1.90 21.52 14.85
CA GLY A 25 0.50 21.92 14.93
C GLY A 25 -0.46 20.81 15.36
N LEU A 26 0.01 19.56 15.50
CA LEU A 26 -0.74 18.45 16.10
C LEU A 26 -0.15 18.00 17.44
N VAL A 27 1.17 17.80 17.48
CA VAL A 27 1.89 17.16 18.60
C VAL A 27 2.33 18.17 19.65
N ASP A 28 2.14 17.82 20.92
CA ASP A 28 2.49 18.64 22.09
C ASP A 28 3.67 18.06 22.90
N GLU A 29 3.99 16.78 22.69
CA GLU A 29 5.06 16.06 23.35
C GLU A 29 5.72 15.10 22.36
N ILE A 30 7.06 15.07 22.31
CA ILE A 30 7.80 14.13 21.48
C ILE A 30 8.62 13.23 22.40
N VAL A 31 8.36 11.93 22.32
CA VAL A 31 9.06 10.85 23.01
C VAL A 31 9.81 10.02 21.98
N VAL A 32 11.13 9.96 22.11
CA VAL A 32 11.99 9.18 21.23
C VAL A 32 12.72 8.14 22.06
N LEU A 33 12.63 6.88 21.66
CA LEU A 33 13.52 5.83 22.14
C LEU A 33 14.60 5.56 21.11
N ASP A 34 15.83 5.87 21.47
CA ASP A 34 17.02 5.51 20.69
C ASP A 34 17.42 4.07 21.01
N THR A 35 17.63 3.27 19.96
CA THR A 35 18.00 1.85 20.08
C THR A 35 19.49 1.59 19.77
N GLY A 36 20.32 2.63 19.87
CA GLY A 36 21.76 2.59 19.63
C GLY A 36 22.15 3.27 18.31
N SER A 37 21.74 4.53 18.10
CA SER A 37 22.26 5.33 16.98
C SER A 37 23.73 5.67 17.18
N GLU A 38 24.50 5.59 16.10
CA GLU A 38 25.90 6.01 16.00
C GLU A 38 26.06 7.36 15.28
N ASP A 39 25.01 7.83 14.59
CA ASP A 39 24.98 9.12 13.91
C ASP A 39 24.40 10.27 14.78
N GLU A 40 24.09 11.40 14.14
CA GLU A 40 23.58 12.60 14.83
C GLU A 40 22.07 12.49 15.22
N THR A 41 21.42 11.34 15.10
CA THR A 41 19.97 11.16 15.32
C THR A 41 19.51 11.69 16.66
N VAL A 42 20.19 11.30 17.74
CA VAL A 42 19.85 11.74 19.11
C VAL A 42 19.97 13.26 19.25
N ARG A 43 21.01 13.85 18.64
CA ARG A 43 21.22 15.31 18.67
C ARG A 43 20.14 16.04 17.89
N VAL A 44 19.73 15.50 16.73
CA VAL A 44 18.62 16.03 15.94
C VAL A 44 17.33 15.98 16.75
N ALA A 45 16.96 14.82 17.32
CA ALA A 45 15.75 14.65 18.12
C ALA A 45 15.67 15.69 19.26
N ARG A 46 16.76 15.86 20.04
CA ARG A 46 16.81 16.84 21.15
C ARG A 46 16.62 18.28 20.68
N ARG A 47 17.14 18.67 19.51
CA ARG A 47 16.94 20.04 18.95
C ARG A 47 15.48 20.33 18.61
N TRP A 48 14.72 19.29 18.28
CA TRP A 48 13.28 19.38 18.03
C TRP A 48 12.44 19.33 19.31
N GLY A 49 13.08 19.33 20.49
CA GLY A 49 12.40 19.29 21.78
C GLY A 49 11.97 17.89 22.22
N ALA A 50 12.49 16.83 21.58
CA ALA A 50 12.19 15.46 21.99
C ALA A 50 12.81 15.11 23.34
N GLN A 51 12.03 14.42 24.17
CA GLN A 51 12.53 13.67 25.31
C GLN A 51 13.11 12.35 24.77
N VAL A 52 14.43 12.23 24.80
CA VAL A 52 15.15 11.07 24.27
C VAL A 52 15.52 10.11 25.41
N TYR A 53 15.11 8.86 25.27
CA TYR A 53 15.47 7.73 26.12
C TYR A 53 16.32 6.74 25.32
N GLU A 54 17.11 5.92 26.00
CA GLU A 54 18.01 4.95 25.36
C GLU A 54 17.71 3.54 25.89
N ALA A 55 17.68 2.56 25.00
CA ALA A 55 17.59 1.14 25.34
C ALA A 55 18.37 0.30 24.30
N PRO A 56 18.97 -0.84 24.69
CA PRO A 56 19.61 -1.72 23.72
C PRO A 56 18.58 -2.30 22.75
N TRP A 57 18.99 -2.53 21.50
CA TRP A 57 18.17 -3.25 20.52
C TRP A 57 18.15 -4.76 20.85
N GLU A 58 16.96 -5.30 21.14
CA GLU A 58 16.74 -6.70 21.55
C GLU A 58 16.06 -7.57 20.48
N ASP A 59 16.13 -7.17 19.20
CA ASP A 59 15.42 -7.84 18.09
C ASP A 59 13.89 -7.91 18.26
N ASP A 60 13.31 -6.96 19.03
CA ASP A 60 11.88 -6.86 19.33
C ASP A 60 11.39 -5.41 19.21
N PHE A 61 10.66 -5.13 18.13
CA PHE A 61 10.05 -3.81 17.90
C PHE A 61 8.96 -3.49 18.92
N ALA A 62 8.15 -4.47 19.32
CA ALA A 62 7.07 -4.27 20.28
C ALA A 62 7.62 -3.87 21.65
N LEU A 63 8.71 -4.51 22.09
CA LEU A 63 9.42 -4.14 23.32
C LEU A 63 9.87 -2.67 23.27
N ALA A 64 10.57 -2.27 22.20
CA ALA A 64 11.04 -0.90 22.03
C ALA A 64 9.87 0.11 22.02
N ARG A 65 8.78 -0.18 21.30
CA ARG A 65 7.58 0.67 21.28
C ARG A 65 6.94 0.80 22.65
N ASN A 66 6.86 -0.29 23.41
CA ASN A 66 6.27 -0.28 24.75
C ASN A 66 7.12 0.53 25.75
N ILE A 67 8.44 0.51 25.63
CA ILE A 67 9.32 1.37 26.42
C ILE A 67 9.05 2.85 26.11
N ALA A 68 8.95 3.22 24.83
CA ALA A 68 8.60 4.58 24.43
C ALA A 68 7.20 4.98 24.91
N LEU A 69 6.21 4.12 24.70
CA LEU A 69 4.82 4.33 25.12
C LEU A 69 4.69 4.59 26.63
N ALA A 70 5.48 3.88 27.44
CA ALA A 70 5.49 4.07 28.89
C ALA A 70 5.96 5.47 29.35
N LYS A 71 6.62 6.24 28.47
CA LYS A 71 7.08 7.61 28.75
C LYS A 71 6.07 8.68 28.31
N ALA A 72 5.09 8.31 27.48
CA ALA A 72 4.09 9.25 26.96
C ALA A 72 3.10 9.71 28.04
N THR A 73 2.80 11.01 28.04
CA THR A 73 1.92 11.65 29.04
C THR A 73 0.68 12.31 28.44
N GLY A 74 0.60 12.43 27.11
CA GLY A 74 -0.56 12.97 26.41
C GLY A 74 -1.83 12.12 26.54
N ASP A 75 -2.97 12.73 26.30
CA ASP A 75 -4.28 12.06 26.25
C ASP A 75 -4.36 11.09 25.06
N TRP A 76 -3.67 11.44 23.98
CA TRP A 76 -3.53 10.65 22.76
C TRP A 76 -2.06 10.39 22.45
N VAL A 77 -1.81 9.25 21.83
CA VAL A 77 -0.51 8.81 21.35
C VAL A 77 -0.59 8.64 19.84
N LEU A 78 0.30 9.34 19.13
CA LEU A 78 0.60 9.13 17.73
C LEU A 78 1.94 8.39 17.63
N VAL A 79 2.02 7.38 16.79
CA VAL A 79 3.25 6.61 16.55
C VAL A 79 3.64 6.77 15.10
N LEU A 80 4.88 7.18 14.84
CA LEU A 80 5.43 7.28 13.49
C LEU A 80 6.83 6.68 13.45
N ASP A 81 7.19 6.16 12.29
CA ASP A 81 8.56 5.85 11.92
C ASP A 81 9.28 7.08 11.34
N ALA A 82 10.61 7.09 11.37
CA ALA A 82 11.38 8.25 10.93
C ALA A 82 11.27 8.53 9.41
N ASP A 83 10.88 7.53 8.63
CA ASP A 83 10.53 7.59 7.19
C ASP A 83 9.02 7.79 6.94
N GLU A 84 8.21 7.97 7.98
CA GLU A 84 6.80 8.33 7.86
C GLU A 84 6.60 9.84 8.08
N VAL A 85 5.73 10.46 7.28
CA VAL A 85 5.35 11.87 7.41
C VAL A 85 3.83 12.01 7.41
N LEU A 86 3.30 12.94 8.21
CA LEU A 86 1.89 13.31 8.10
C LEU A 86 1.64 14.12 6.84
N CYS A 87 0.53 13.84 6.14
CA CYS A 87 0.08 14.66 5.02
C CYS A 87 -0.19 16.11 5.50
N PRO A 88 0.09 17.14 4.68
CA PRO A 88 -0.06 18.54 5.09
C PRO A 88 -1.46 18.92 5.60
N ASP A 89 -2.50 18.24 5.13
CA ASP A 89 -3.89 18.48 5.50
C ASP A 89 -4.45 17.46 6.52
N ALA A 90 -3.60 16.61 7.10
CA ALA A 90 -4.00 15.58 8.06
C ALA A 90 -4.41 16.14 9.44
N VAL A 91 -3.86 17.29 9.85
CA VAL A 91 -4.01 17.82 11.22
C VAL A 91 -5.47 18.05 11.62
N ALA A 92 -6.25 18.74 10.78
CA ALA A 92 -7.64 19.06 11.10
C ALA A 92 -8.53 17.79 11.19
N PRO A 93 -8.50 16.85 10.23
CA PRO A 93 -9.17 15.56 10.35
C PRO A 93 -8.75 14.75 11.59
N LEU A 94 -7.45 14.70 11.90
CA LEU A 94 -6.94 14.00 13.10
C LEU A 94 -7.49 14.62 14.39
N ARG A 95 -7.54 15.95 14.49
CA ARG A 95 -8.16 16.64 15.63
C ARG A 95 -9.66 16.36 15.75
N ALA A 96 -10.37 16.27 14.62
CA ALA A 96 -11.80 15.96 14.62
C ALA A 96 -12.09 14.56 15.19
N VAL A 97 -11.37 13.53 14.72
CA VAL A 97 -11.57 12.15 15.22
C VAL A 97 -11.12 11.97 16.66
N MET A 98 -10.06 12.66 17.10
CA MET A 98 -9.66 12.67 18.51
C MET A 98 -10.72 13.28 19.44
N GLY A 99 -11.58 14.16 18.89
CA GLY A 99 -12.71 14.75 19.61
C GLY A 99 -13.86 13.78 19.89
N CYS A 100 -13.89 12.61 19.25
CA CYS A 100 -14.89 11.58 19.52
C CYS A 100 -14.58 10.89 20.87
N PRO A 101 -15.41 11.07 21.91
CA PRO A 101 -15.10 10.60 23.27
C PRO A 101 -15.03 9.08 23.37
N GLN A 102 -15.72 8.36 22.48
CA GLN A 102 -15.78 6.90 22.45
C GLN A 102 -14.65 6.24 21.65
N TYR A 103 -13.79 6.98 20.96
CA TYR A 103 -12.69 6.38 20.20
C TYR A 103 -11.49 6.08 21.11
N LEU A 104 -11.10 4.80 21.13
CA LEU A 104 -9.89 4.31 21.81
C LEU A 104 -8.73 4.20 20.82
N LEU A 105 -8.99 3.79 19.59
CA LEU A 105 -8.05 3.67 18.48
C LEU A 105 -8.67 4.31 17.24
N VAL A 106 -7.84 4.92 16.40
CA VAL A 106 -8.24 5.39 15.07
C VAL A 106 -7.35 4.72 14.02
N ASN A 107 -7.97 3.94 13.15
CA ASN A 107 -7.32 3.36 11.99
C ASN A 107 -7.02 4.43 10.95
N LEU A 108 -5.75 4.52 10.56
CA LEU A 108 -5.23 5.50 9.62
C LEU A 108 -4.83 4.81 8.32
N ILE A 109 -4.90 5.50 7.18
CA ILE A 109 -4.38 4.99 5.92
C ILE A 109 -3.01 5.60 5.65
N ARG A 110 -2.02 4.71 5.47
CA ARG A 110 -0.67 5.02 5.03
C ARG A 110 -0.52 4.75 3.53
N GLN A 111 0.20 5.61 2.85
CA GLN A 111 0.60 5.45 1.44
C GLN A 111 2.12 5.23 1.32
N GLU A 112 2.51 4.18 0.61
CA GLU A 112 3.87 3.91 0.15
C GLU A 112 4.17 4.77 -1.08
N VAL A 113 5.03 5.79 -0.92
CA VAL A 113 5.34 6.72 -2.01
C VAL A 113 6.23 6.01 -3.04
N GLY A 114 5.80 6.04 -4.30
CA GLY A 114 6.51 5.40 -5.42
C GLY A 114 6.26 3.90 -5.59
N ALA A 115 5.38 3.29 -4.78
CA ALA A 115 4.95 1.92 -5.00
C ALA A 115 4.11 1.81 -6.27
N LYS A 116 4.47 0.88 -7.16
CA LYS A 116 3.76 0.67 -8.44
C LYS A 116 2.43 -0.09 -8.30
N GLN A 117 2.24 -0.83 -7.20
CA GLN A 117 1.07 -1.64 -6.94
C GLN A 117 0.70 -1.57 -5.46
N SER A 118 -0.61 -1.51 -5.19
CA SER A 118 -1.21 -1.56 -3.84
C SER A 118 -0.51 -0.65 -2.82
N PRO A 119 -0.42 0.68 -3.06
CA PRO A 119 0.40 1.56 -2.23
C PRO A 119 -0.22 1.85 -0.86
N PHE A 120 -1.44 1.39 -0.56
CA PHE A 120 -2.16 1.79 0.64
C PHE A 120 -2.26 0.66 1.67
N SER A 121 -2.01 0.99 2.94
CA SER A 121 -2.16 0.08 4.07
C SER A 121 -2.88 0.75 5.23
N GLN A 122 -3.70 -0.01 5.95
CA GLN A 122 -4.27 0.43 7.22
C GLN A 122 -3.24 0.26 8.34
N VAL A 123 -3.13 1.25 9.22
CA VAL A 123 -2.20 1.23 10.35
C VAL A 123 -2.85 1.75 11.64
N ALA A 124 -2.56 1.08 12.76
CA ALA A 124 -3.04 1.43 14.10
C ALA A 124 -2.07 2.38 14.81
N ARG A 125 -1.95 3.63 14.32
CA ARG A 125 -0.92 4.59 14.77
C ARG A 125 -1.42 5.71 15.67
N LEU A 126 -2.73 5.88 15.84
CA LEU A 126 -3.31 6.93 16.68
C LEU A 126 -4.30 6.34 17.68
N PHE A 127 -3.99 6.40 18.97
CA PHE A 127 -4.85 5.82 20.02
C PHE A 127 -4.83 6.66 21.29
N ARG A 128 -5.91 6.57 22.05
CA ARG A 128 -6.05 7.23 23.35
C ARG A 128 -5.16 6.52 24.36
N ARG A 129 -4.47 7.29 25.21
CA ARG A 129 -3.60 6.73 26.25
C ARG A 129 -4.43 5.91 27.23
N HIS A 130 -4.07 4.65 27.39
CA HIS A 130 -4.74 3.72 28.29
C HIS A 130 -3.71 2.74 28.88
N PRO A 131 -3.76 2.45 30.20
CA PRO A 131 -2.71 1.68 30.89
C PRO A 131 -2.56 0.23 30.42
N ARG A 132 -3.57 -0.30 29.71
CA ARG A 132 -3.58 -1.66 29.17
C ARG A 132 -3.28 -1.74 27.67
N ILE A 133 -3.08 -0.60 26.99
CA ILE A 133 -2.64 -0.62 25.59
C ILE A 133 -1.15 -0.97 25.56
N ALA A 134 -0.81 -1.97 24.74
CA ALA A 134 0.55 -2.40 24.51
C ALA A 134 0.71 -2.86 23.06
N PHE A 135 1.91 -2.68 22.53
CA PHE A 135 2.33 -3.30 21.28
C PHE A 135 2.61 -4.78 21.51
N GLU A 136 2.10 -5.61 20.61
CA GLU A 136 2.32 -7.05 20.60
C GLU A 136 2.80 -7.49 19.20
N ARG A 137 3.32 -8.72 19.12
CA ARG A 137 3.94 -9.38 17.96
C ARG A 137 5.37 -8.90 17.63
N PRO A 138 6.29 -9.83 17.31
CA PRO A 138 7.69 -9.49 17.00
C PRO A 138 7.89 -8.88 15.60
N TYR A 139 6.86 -8.91 14.74
CA TYR A 139 6.87 -8.39 13.38
C TYR A 139 5.51 -7.76 13.06
N HIS A 140 5.51 -6.58 12.44
CA HIS A 140 4.33 -5.71 12.31
C HIS A 140 3.65 -5.48 13.67
N GLU A 141 4.42 -4.96 14.61
CA GLU A 141 3.94 -4.69 15.96
C GLU A 141 2.70 -3.78 15.92
N SER A 142 1.66 -4.18 16.63
CA SER A 142 0.37 -3.50 16.62
C SER A 142 -0.21 -3.44 18.03
N VAL A 143 -1.06 -2.44 18.27
CA VAL A 143 -1.83 -2.31 19.51
C VAL A 143 -3.20 -2.98 19.43
N GLU A 144 -3.60 -3.49 18.26
CA GLU A 144 -4.96 -4.00 18.00
C GLU A 144 -5.37 -5.09 19.00
N ALA A 145 -4.52 -6.09 19.27
CA ALA A 145 -4.84 -7.15 20.22
C ALA A 145 -5.14 -6.60 21.64
N SER A 146 -4.32 -5.67 22.12
CA SER A 146 -4.55 -5.02 23.42
C SER A 146 -5.81 -4.16 23.43
N VAL A 147 -6.12 -3.48 22.31
CA VAL A 147 -7.33 -2.67 22.14
C VAL A 147 -8.59 -3.55 22.14
N GLU A 148 -8.56 -4.68 21.44
CA GLU A 148 -9.66 -5.67 21.43
C GLU A 148 -9.91 -6.22 22.84
N ALA A 149 -8.85 -6.58 23.56
CA ALA A 149 -8.95 -7.05 24.94
C ALA A 149 -9.55 -6.00 25.89
N ILE A 150 -9.28 -4.71 25.64
CA ILE A 150 -9.91 -3.60 26.36
C ILE A 150 -11.38 -3.49 25.98
N GLN A 151 -11.74 -3.48 24.70
CA GLN A 151 -13.14 -3.39 24.26
C GLN A 151 -14.01 -4.52 24.80
N ALA A 152 -13.47 -5.74 24.94
CA ALA A 152 -14.18 -6.87 25.52
C ALA A 152 -14.58 -6.62 27.00
N GLN A 153 -13.81 -5.81 27.73
CA GLN A 153 -14.06 -5.48 29.14
C GLN A 153 -14.72 -4.10 29.32
N GLU A 154 -14.51 -3.20 28.37
CA GLU A 154 -14.97 -1.81 28.35
C GLU A 154 -15.70 -1.53 27.02
N PRO A 155 -16.93 -2.04 26.83
CA PRO A 155 -17.62 -2.08 25.53
C PRO A 155 -18.09 -0.70 25.01
N HIS A 156 -17.89 0.35 25.80
CA HIS A 156 -18.17 1.72 25.38
C HIS A 156 -17.11 2.26 24.41
N TRP A 157 -15.91 1.65 24.40
CA TRP A 157 -14.85 2.01 23.47
C TRP A 157 -15.14 1.50 22.05
N GLN A 158 -14.81 2.33 21.09
CA GLN A 158 -14.94 2.07 19.66
C GLN A 158 -13.60 2.29 18.98
N ILE A 159 -13.44 1.63 17.83
CA ILE A 159 -12.34 1.88 16.90
C ILE A 159 -12.90 2.80 15.81
N GLY A 160 -12.35 4.02 15.75
CA GLY A 160 -12.63 4.96 14.67
C GLY A 160 -11.79 4.65 13.44
N ALA A 161 -12.11 5.28 12.32
CA ALA A 161 -11.30 5.21 11.11
C ALA A 161 -11.25 6.58 10.43
N LEU A 162 -10.13 6.87 9.78
CA LEU A 162 -10.02 7.98 8.86
C LEU A 162 -9.80 7.42 7.44
N PRO A 163 -10.85 7.36 6.60
CA PRO A 163 -10.81 6.66 5.31
C PRO A 163 -10.14 7.50 4.21
N ARG A 164 -8.97 8.06 4.50
CA ARG A 164 -8.14 8.86 3.61
C ARG A 164 -6.67 8.71 3.98
N VAL A 165 -5.79 8.96 3.02
CA VAL A 165 -4.34 9.01 3.27
C VAL A 165 -4.05 10.11 4.29
N VAL A 166 -3.28 9.76 5.31
CA VAL A 166 -2.78 10.67 6.34
C VAL A 166 -1.32 10.52 6.65
N ILE A 167 -0.73 9.37 6.29
CA ILE A 167 0.68 9.09 6.46
C ILE A 167 1.24 8.75 5.09
N GLU A 168 2.32 9.41 4.71
CA GLU A 168 3.15 9.01 3.57
C GLU A 168 4.41 8.33 4.11
N HIS A 169 4.86 7.28 3.45
CA HIS A 169 6.07 6.53 3.80
C HIS A 169 7.06 6.57 2.63
N ASP A 170 8.26 7.09 2.88
CA ASP A 170 9.31 7.32 1.87
C ASP A 170 10.47 6.29 1.94
N GLY A 171 10.16 5.03 2.25
CA GLY A 171 11.15 3.97 2.47
C GLY A 171 11.46 3.04 1.29
N TYR A 172 10.72 3.11 0.17
CA TYR A 172 10.82 2.08 -0.89
C TYR A 172 12.11 2.20 -1.73
N ARG A 173 13.17 1.48 -1.34
CA ARG A 173 14.38 1.28 -2.15
C ARG A 173 14.57 -0.20 -2.48
N PRO A 174 14.33 -0.65 -3.74
CA PRO A 174 14.38 -2.06 -4.14
C PRO A 174 15.67 -2.81 -3.79
N ALA A 175 16.81 -2.12 -3.79
CA ALA A 175 18.14 -2.73 -3.66
C ALA A 175 18.51 -3.20 -2.23
N ALA A 176 17.75 -2.84 -1.19
CA ALA A 176 18.06 -3.16 0.22
C ALA A 176 17.15 -4.25 0.83
N ILE A 177 16.31 -4.89 0.02
CA ILE A 177 15.13 -5.62 0.50
C ILE A 177 15.38 -7.12 0.75
N ALA A 178 16.19 -7.79 -0.09
CA ALA A 178 16.27 -9.26 -0.05
C ALA A 178 16.74 -9.84 1.31
N PRO A 179 17.81 -9.33 1.95
CA PRO A 179 18.22 -9.84 3.27
C PRO A 179 17.20 -9.55 4.38
N LYS A 180 16.43 -8.45 4.25
CA LYS A 180 15.40 -8.05 5.21
C LYS A 180 14.18 -8.99 5.12
N ILE A 181 13.77 -9.39 3.90
CA ILE A 181 12.67 -10.34 3.68
C ILE A 181 13.00 -11.71 4.29
N ASP A 182 14.22 -12.23 4.08
CA ASP A 182 14.61 -13.54 4.62
C ASP A 182 14.65 -13.57 6.14
N ARG A 183 15.04 -12.46 6.77
CA ARG A 183 14.97 -12.30 8.23
C ARG A 183 13.51 -12.28 8.70
N ALA A 184 12.67 -11.45 8.09
CA ALA A 184 11.25 -11.32 8.43
C ALA A 184 10.52 -12.66 8.32
N ARG A 185 10.72 -13.39 7.22
CA ARG A 185 10.17 -14.71 6.97
C ARG A 185 10.52 -15.72 8.07
N ARG A 186 11.79 -15.75 8.51
CA ARG A 186 12.24 -16.65 9.60
C ARG A 186 11.61 -16.32 10.95
N ILE A 187 11.48 -15.02 11.27
CA ILE A 187 10.86 -14.57 12.52
C ILE A 187 9.38 -14.96 12.53
N MET A 188 8.64 -14.65 11.45
CA MET A 188 7.23 -15.01 11.32
C MET A 188 7.00 -16.53 11.36
N ALA A 189 7.81 -17.32 10.65
CA ALA A 189 7.68 -18.77 10.65
C ALA A 189 7.88 -19.37 12.06
N ARG A 190 8.84 -18.85 12.83
CA ARG A 190 9.07 -19.30 14.21
C ARG A 190 7.89 -18.96 15.12
N HIS A 191 7.35 -17.75 15.00
CA HIS A 191 6.21 -17.34 15.81
C HIS A 191 4.95 -18.15 15.46
N LEU A 192 4.66 -18.33 14.17
CA LEU A 192 3.52 -19.11 13.71
C LEU A 192 3.60 -20.59 14.12
N ALA A 193 4.82 -21.14 14.28
CA ALA A 193 4.99 -22.50 14.83
C ALA A 193 4.53 -22.61 16.30
N GLN A 194 4.62 -21.52 17.07
CA GLN A 194 4.15 -21.44 18.46
C GLN A 194 2.68 -21.01 18.56
N HIS A 195 2.21 -20.25 17.57
CA HIS A 195 0.86 -19.69 17.50
C HIS A 195 0.18 -20.14 16.20
N PRO A 196 -0.25 -21.41 16.11
CA PRO A 196 -0.74 -21.98 14.86
C PRO A 196 -2.05 -21.37 14.36
N ASP A 197 -2.80 -20.70 15.22
CA ASP A 197 -4.09 -20.10 14.90
C ASP A 197 -3.98 -18.59 14.62
N ASP A 198 -2.80 -18.10 14.24
CA ASP A 198 -2.59 -16.71 13.82
C ASP A 198 -2.86 -16.55 12.31
N ALA A 199 -4.10 -16.15 11.98
CA ALA A 199 -4.53 -15.91 10.60
C ALA A 199 -3.77 -14.76 9.91
N TYR A 200 -3.35 -13.75 10.69
CA TYR A 200 -2.58 -12.62 10.19
C TYR A 200 -1.19 -13.07 9.74
N LEU A 201 -0.50 -13.86 10.55
CA LEU A 201 0.80 -14.41 10.14
C LEU A 201 0.68 -15.40 8.97
N CYS A 202 -0.43 -16.14 8.89
CA CYS A 202 -0.74 -16.94 7.71
C CYS A 202 -0.85 -16.06 6.45
N SER A 203 -1.52 -14.90 6.51
CA SER A 203 -1.62 -13.97 5.36
C SER A 203 -0.25 -13.43 4.94
N LYS A 204 0.53 -12.90 5.90
CA LYS A 204 1.84 -12.28 5.62
C LYS A 204 2.87 -13.29 5.13
N LEU A 205 3.00 -14.42 5.81
CA LEU A 205 3.97 -15.44 5.44
C LEU A 205 3.56 -16.14 4.13
N GLY A 206 2.27 -16.38 3.93
CA GLY A 206 1.73 -16.93 2.69
C GLY A 206 2.03 -16.03 1.48
N ALA A 207 1.81 -14.73 1.61
CA ALA A 207 2.14 -13.74 0.58
C ALA A 207 3.63 -13.77 0.19
N LEU A 208 4.54 -13.79 1.17
CA LEU A 208 5.98 -13.86 0.92
C LEU A 208 6.41 -15.14 0.19
N TYR A 209 5.82 -16.29 0.51
CA TYR A 209 6.09 -17.53 -0.21
C TYR A 209 5.58 -17.48 -1.65
N VAL A 210 4.36 -16.97 -1.87
CA VAL A 210 3.82 -16.76 -3.22
C VAL A 210 4.75 -15.87 -4.03
N GLU A 211 5.20 -14.74 -3.46
CA GLU A 211 6.12 -13.82 -4.11
C GLU A 211 7.46 -14.48 -4.47
N ALA A 212 8.02 -15.26 -3.55
CA ALA A 212 9.25 -16.03 -3.75
C ALA A 212 9.12 -17.20 -4.74
N GLY A 213 7.89 -17.52 -5.18
CA GLY A 213 7.62 -18.61 -6.13
C GLY A 213 7.36 -19.97 -5.48
N ASP A 214 7.40 -20.05 -4.15
CA ASP A 214 7.00 -21.26 -3.40
C ASP A 214 5.48 -21.28 -3.26
N LEU A 215 4.81 -21.59 -4.37
CA LEU A 215 3.35 -21.53 -4.48
C LEU A 215 2.66 -22.54 -3.57
N GLU A 216 3.26 -23.71 -3.36
CA GLU A 216 2.68 -24.77 -2.51
C GLU A 216 2.61 -24.32 -1.05
N ALA A 217 3.74 -23.87 -0.48
CA ALA A 217 3.78 -23.37 0.90
C ALA A 217 2.92 -22.12 1.07
N GLY A 218 2.94 -21.21 0.08
CA GLY A 218 2.13 -20.00 0.07
C GLY A 218 0.64 -20.30 0.13
N LEU A 219 0.14 -21.14 -0.78
CA LEU A 219 -1.28 -21.53 -0.83
C LEU A 219 -1.73 -22.26 0.43
N ALA A 220 -0.89 -23.16 0.98
CA ALA A 220 -1.20 -23.88 2.20
C ALA A 220 -1.43 -22.93 3.38
N LEU A 221 -0.55 -21.93 3.55
CA LEU A 221 -0.69 -20.93 4.60
C LEU A 221 -1.90 -20.01 4.38
N LEU A 222 -2.11 -19.53 3.15
CA LEU A 222 -3.25 -18.66 2.86
C LEU A 222 -4.60 -19.36 3.09
N ARG A 223 -4.72 -20.64 2.71
CA ARG A 223 -5.94 -21.43 2.97
C ARG A 223 -6.15 -21.66 4.46
N ARG A 224 -5.09 -22.03 5.18
CA ARG A 224 -5.13 -22.16 6.65
C ARG A 224 -5.58 -20.87 7.33
N GLY A 225 -5.09 -19.71 6.87
CA GLY A 225 -5.52 -18.41 7.38
C GLY A 225 -7.03 -18.17 7.27
N LEU A 226 -7.67 -18.66 6.20
CA LEU A 226 -9.12 -18.56 6.01
C LEU A 226 -9.91 -19.53 6.91
N ASP A 227 -9.31 -20.67 7.26
CA ASP A 227 -9.94 -21.70 8.09
C ASP A 227 -9.97 -21.33 9.59
N ILE A 228 -9.11 -20.40 10.03
CA ILE A 228 -9.04 -19.90 11.41
C ILE A 228 -10.21 -18.94 11.67
N GLN A 229 -11.22 -19.34 12.45
CA GLN A 229 -12.52 -18.64 12.47
C GLN A 229 -12.69 -17.48 13.48
N PRO A 230 -13.41 -16.41 13.07
CA PRO A 230 -13.34 -15.76 11.76
C PRO A 230 -12.18 -14.75 11.73
N PRO A 231 -11.35 -14.70 10.66
CA PRO A 231 -10.43 -13.58 10.53
C PRO A 231 -11.23 -12.29 10.35
N ASP A 232 -10.67 -11.20 10.89
CA ASP A 232 -11.18 -9.85 10.66
C ASP A 232 -11.21 -9.50 9.16
N PRO A 233 -12.02 -8.50 8.75
CA PRO A 233 -12.12 -8.12 7.33
C PRO A 233 -10.79 -7.74 6.66
N PRO A 234 -9.86 -6.98 7.30
CA PRO A 234 -8.53 -6.73 6.75
C PRO A 234 -7.73 -8.00 6.41
N VAL A 235 -7.62 -8.93 7.36
CA VAL A 235 -6.89 -10.19 7.16
C VAL A 235 -7.58 -11.03 6.10
N ARG A 236 -8.91 -11.11 6.11
CA ARG A 236 -9.67 -11.86 5.10
C ARG A 236 -9.49 -11.29 3.70
N TYR A 237 -9.44 -9.96 3.56
CA TYR A 237 -9.11 -9.31 2.30
C TYR A 237 -7.75 -9.73 1.79
N GLU A 238 -6.71 -9.66 2.62
CA GLU A 238 -5.35 -10.02 2.24
C GLU A 238 -5.26 -11.48 1.82
N LEU A 239 -5.87 -12.39 2.58
CA LEU A 239 -5.89 -13.82 2.26
C LEU A 239 -6.49 -14.08 0.88
N HIS A 240 -7.66 -13.52 0.59
CA HIS A 240 -8.29 -13.65 -0.72
C HIS A 240 -7.47 -12.96 -1.84
N TYR A 241 -6.95 -11.76 -1.59
CA TYR A 241 -6.12 -11.04 -2.56
C TYR A 241 -4.87 -11.86 -2.96
N HIS A 242 -4.15 -12.41 -1.98
CA HIS A 242 -2.96 -13.21 -2.22
C HIS A 242 -3.27 -14.59 -2.82
N LEU A 243 -4.42 -15.20 -2.50
CA LEU A 243 -4.90 -16.40 -3.20
C LEU A 243 -5.20 -16.11 -4.67
N GLY A 244 -5.74 -14.92 -4.98
CA GLY A 244 -5.93 -14.45 -6.35
C GLY A 244 -4.60 -14.34 -7.11
N LEU A 245 -3.59 -13.73 -6.48
CA LEU A 245 -2.24 -13.63 -7.05
C LEU A 245 -1.60 -15.00 -7.28
N ALA A 246 -1.71 -15.91 -6.31
CA ALA A 246 -1.20 -17.28 -6.42
C ALA A 246 -1.89 -18.04 -7.57
N SER A 247 -3.21 -17.91 -7.68
CA SER A 247 -4.00 -18.54 -8.76
C SER A 247 -3.57 -18.01 -10.14
N CYS A 248 -3.33 -16.70 -10.27
CA CYS A 248 -2.76 -16.13 -11.50
C CYS A 248 -1.41 -16.76 -11.86
N ARG A 249 -0.51 -16.95 -10.88
CA ARG A 249 0.80 -17.59 -11.10
C ARG A 249 0.68 -19.07 -11.50
N GLN A 250 -0.39 -19.75 -11.10
CA GLN A 250 -0.71 -21.12 -11.54
C GLN A 250 -1.40 -21.17 -12.91
N GLY A 251 -1.76 -20.02 -13.51
CA GLY A 251 -2.55 -19.95 -14.74
C GLY A 251 -4.05 -20.20 -14.53
N GLU A 252 -4.51 -20.23 -13.29
CA GLU A 252 -5.90 -20.50 -12.91
C GLU A 252 -6.74 -19.20 -12.90
N ILE A 253 -7.21 -18.79 -14.07
CA ILE A 253 -7.91 -17.50 -14.24
C ILE A 253 -9.23 -17.41 -13.45
N GLN A 254 -10.09 -18.44 -13.52
CA GLN A 254 -11.40 -18.41 -12.86
C GLN A 254 -11.29 -18.44 -11.32
N PRO A 255 -10.42 -19.28 -10.72
CA PRO A 255 -10.10 -19.18 -9.31
C PRO A 255 -9.58 -17.79 -8.93
N ALA A 256 -8.68 -17.20 -9.73
CA ALA A 256 -8.16 -15.86 -9.45
C ALA A 256 -9.27 -14.79 -9.42
N ILE A 257 -10.17 -14.78 -10.40
CA ILE A 257 -11.33 -13.88 -10.47
C ILE A 257 -12.20 -14.04 -9.21
N THR A 258 -12.50 -15.28 -8.83
CA THR A 258 -13.32 -15.58 -7.65
C THR A 258 -12.69 -15.03 -6.37
N GLN A 259 -11.38 -15.23 -6.20
CA GLN A 259 -10.65 -14.75 -5.03
C GLN A 259 -10.61 -13.21 -4.98
N TYR A 260 -10.40 -12.52 -6.11
CA TYR A 260 -10.48 -11.06 -6.12
C TYR A 260 -11.90 -10.53 -5.83
N GLN A 261 -12.95 -11.20 -6.29
CA GLN A 261 -14.33 -10.82 -5.95
C GLN A 261 -14.59 -10.98 -4.44
N LEU A 262 -14.12 -12.07 -3.83
CA LEU A 262 -14.21 -12.30 -2.38
C LEU A 262 -13.41 -11.26 -1.58
N ALA A 263 -12.25 -10.84 -2.08
CA ALA A 263 -11.48 -9.75 -1.50
C ALA A 263 -12.27 -8.43 -1.57
N LEU A 264 -12.83 -8.09 -2.74
CA LEU A 264 -13.59 -6.84 -2.93
C LEU A 264 -14.87 -6.76 -2.10
N ALA A 265 -15.43 -7.91 -1.73
CA ALA A 265 -16.61 -8.01 -0.87
C ALA A 265 -16.34 -7.71 0.62
N GLN A 266 -15.07 -7.58 1.03
CA GLN A 266 -14.74 -7.24 2.42
C GLN A 266 -15.12 -5.79 2.73
N ASP A 267 -15.64 -5.59 3.95
CA ASP A 267 -16.01 -4.27 4.49
C ASP A 267 -14.74 -3.49 4.87
N LEU A 268 -14.12 -2.88 3.87
CA LEU A 268 -12.91 -2.09 3.96
C LEU A 268 -13.03 -0.84 3.10
N PRO A 269 -12.35 0.25 3.47
CA PRO A 269 -12.21 1.42 2.60
C PRO A 269 -11.68 1.02 1.22
N ASP A 270 -12.33 1.52 0.17
CA ASP A 270 -12.01 1.15 -1.21
C ASP A 270 -10.57 1.48 -1.62
N LEU A 271 -9.96 2.47 -0.97
CA LEU A 271 -8.55 2.83 -1.17
C LEU A 271 -7.61 1.63 -0.88
N LEU A 272 -7.93 0.80 0.12
CA LEU A 272 -7.17 -0.41 0.45
C LEU A 272 -7.37 -1.53 -0.57
N LYS A 273 -8.43 -1.44 -1.40
CA LYS A 273 -8.85 -2.50 -2.32
C LYS A 273 -8.39 -2.27 -3.77
N ILE A 274 -7.66 -1.19 -4.04
CA ILE A 274 -7.22 -0.80 -5.41
C ILE A 274 -6.49 -1.93 -6.12
N GLY A 275 -5.57 -2.63 -5.46
CA GLY A 275 -4.86 -3.76 -6.07
C GLY A 275 -5.81 -4.85 -6.58
N ALA A 276 -6.86 -5.15 -5.82
CA ALA A 276 -7.87 -6.14 -6.22
C ALA A 276 -8.76 -5.62 -7.36
N TYR A 277 -9.16 -4.35 -7.34
CA TYR A 277 -9.89 -3.73 -8.46
C TYR A 277 -9.08 -3.80 -9.76
N THR A 278 -7.81 -3.40 -9.73
CA THR A 278 -6.91 -3.39 -10.90
C THR A 278 -6.67 -4.79 -11.44
N ASN A 279 -6.37 -5.77 -10.57
CA ASN A 279 -6.07 -7.13 -10.98
C ASN A 279 -7.31 -7.84 -11.54
N LEU A 280 -8.47 -7.69 -10.89
CA LEU A 280 -9.72 -8.23 -11.39
C LEU A 280 -10.09 -7.63 -12.75
N ALA A 281 -9.99 -6.30 -12.89
CA ALA A 281 -10.28 -5.63 -14.15
C ALA A 281 -9.35 -6.08 -15.28
N SER A 282 -8.06 -6.30 -14.99
CA SER A 282 -7.09 -6.83 -15.94
C SER A 282 -7.48 -8.22 -16.43
N LEU A 283 -7.79 -9.14 -15.53
CA LEU A 283 -8.21 -10.50 -15.89
C LEU A 283 -9.54 -10.52 -16.67
N LEU A 284 -10.50 -9.69 -16.28
CA LEU A 284 -11.77 -9.56 -17.00
C LEU A 284 -11.52 -9.06 -18.44
N LEU A 285 -10.65 -8.07 -18.61
CA LEU A 285 -10.29 -7.57 -19.94
C LEU A 285 -9.58 -8.65 -20.78
N GLU A 286 -8.62 -9.36 -20.21
CA GLU A 286 -7.89 -10.46 -20.89
C GLU A 286 -8.82 -11.60 -21.32
N THR A 287 -9.89 -11.84 -20.56
CA THR A 287 -10.91 -12.86 -20.89
C THR A 287 -12.06 -12.32 -21.75
N GLY A 288 -11.94 -11.10 -22.28
CA GLY A 288 -12.91 -10.49 -23.19
C GLY A 288 -14.16 -9.89 -22.51
N GLN A 289 -14.18 -9.83 -21.18
CA GLN A 289 -15.28 -9.28 -20.37
C GLN A 289 -15.10 -7.78 -20.11
N ALA A 290 -14.89 -7.00 -21.18
CA ALA A 290 -14.57 -5.57 -21.09
C ALA A 290 -15.67 -4.74 -20.39
N GLU A 291 -16.94 -5.13 -20.54
CA GLU A 291 -18.07 -4.46 -19.88
C GLU A 291 -17.99 -4.54 -18.35
N GLN A 292 -17.47 -5.64 -17.81
CA GLN A 292 -17.27 -5.81 -16.37
C GLN A 292 -15.98 -5.15 -15.88
N ALA A 293 -14.95 -5.07 -16.72
CA ALA A 293 -13.67 -4.44 -16.38
C ALA A 293 -13.79 -2.90 -16.27
N GLN A 294 -14.60 -2.27 -17.11
CA GLN A 294 -14.74 -0.81 -17.19
C GLN A 294 -15.10 -0.15 -15.83
N PRO A 295 -16.16 -0.56 -15.12
CA PRO A 295 -16.52 0.07 -13.84
C PRO A 295 -15.43 -0.09 -12.77
N LEU A 296 -14.64 -1.17 -12.82
CA LEU A 296 -13.54 -1.39 -11.87
C LEU A 296 -12.39 -0.41 -12.12
N TYR A 297 -12.00 -0.18 -13.38
CA TYR A 297 -10.99 0.85 -13.69
C TYR A 297 -11.49 2.27 -13.41
N GLN A 298 -12.77 2.56 -13.66
CA GLN A 298 -13.38 3.82 -13.24
C GLN A 298 -13.35 3.99 -11.72
N ARG A 299 -13.55 2.90 -10.95
CA ARG A 299 -13.41 2.94 -9.49
C ARG A 299 -11.96 3.24 -9.07
N VAL A 300 -10.97 2.63 -9.70
CA VAL A 300 -9.55 2.93 -9.46
C VAL A 300 -9.27 4.41 -9.74
N LEU A 301 -9.72 4.95 -10.87
CA LEU A 301 -9.52 6.37 -11.22
C LEU A 301 -10.28 7.35 -10.32
N ALA A 302 -11.40 6.95 -9.74
CA ALA A 302 -12.09 7.75 -8.73
C ALA A 302 -11.29 7.86 -7.42
N LEU A 303 -10.40 6.89 -7.15
CA LEU A 303 -9.56 6.84 -5.95
C LEU A 303 -8.15 7.40 -6.22
N GLN A 304 -7.62 7.19 -7.43
CA GLN A 304 -6.31 7.64 -7.91
C GLN A 304 -6.44 8.25 -9.30
N PRO A 305 -6.92 9.51 -9.40
CA PRO A 305 -7.16 10.17 -10.69
C PRO A 305 -5.87 10.45 -11.47
N ASP A 306 -4.73 10.44 -10.78
CA ASP A 306 -3.38 10.72 -11.26
C ASP A 306 -2.60 9.45 -11.63
N SER A 307 -3.25 8.29 -11.78
CA SER A 307 -2.60 7.04 -12.16
C SER A 307 -2.50 6.89 -13.69
N PRO A 308 -1.29 7.00 -14.31
CA PRO A 308 -1.14 6.83 -15.76
C PRO A 308 -1.55 5.43 -16.21
N GLN A 309 -1.19 4.40 -15.41
CA GLN A 309 -1.52 3.02 -15.68
C GLN A 309 -3.04 2.77 -15.67
N ALA A 310 -3.78 3.37 -14.73
CA ALA A 310 -5.23 3.20 -14.67
C ALA A 310 -5.92 3.85 -15.89
N HIS A 311 -5.48 5.04 -16.32
CA HIS A 311 -5.96 5.68 -17.55
C HIS A 311 -5.65 4.85 -18.79
N TYR A 312 -4.43 4.33 -18.91
CA TYR A 312 -4.04 3.45 -20.01
C TYR A 312 -4.92 2.19 -20.07
N ASN A 313 -5.12 1.54 -18.93
CA ASN A 313 -5.96 0.34 -18.86
C ASN A 313 -7.43 0.64 -19.17
N LEU A 314 -7.97 1.77 -18.70
CA LEU A 314 -9.31 2.22 -19.11
C LEU A 314 -9.39 2.42 -20.63
N GLY A 315 -8.35 2.98 -21.25
CA GLY A 315 -8.28 3.15 -22.69
C GLY A 315 -8.27 1.81 -23.44
N LEU A 316 -7.52 0.82 -22.95
CA LEU A 316 -7.59 -0.56 -23.48
C LEU A 316 -9.00 -1.13 -23.38
N THR A 317 -9.67 -0.95 -22.24
CA THR A 317 -11.05 -1.40 -22.02
C THR A 317 -12.03 -0.72 -22.97
N GLN A 318 -11.98 0.61 -23.11
CA GLN A 318 -12.86 1.36 -24.02
C GLN A 318 -12.66 0.97 -25.48
N ARG A 319 -11.41 0.74 -25.89
CA ARG A 319 -11.09 0.24 -27.23
C ARG A 319 -11.69 -1.14 -27.48
N ALA A 320 -11.64 -2.04 -26.48
CA ALA A 320 -12.26 -3.36 -26.57
C ALA A 320 -13.79 -3.29 -26.67
N LEU A 321 -14.40 -2.27 -26.05
CA LEU A 321 -15.84 -1.96 -26.16
C LEU A 321 -16.22 -1.24 -27.48
N GLY A 322 -15.23 -0.90 -28.33
CA GLY A 322 -15.45 -0.15 -29.56
C GLY A 322 -15.58 1.37 -29.38
N ASP A 323 -15.50 1.88 -28.15
CA ASP A 323 -15.46 3.31 -27.85
C ASP A 323 -14.05 3.87 -28.10
N LEU A 324 -13.74 4.09 -29.38
CA LEU A 324 -12.46 4.66 -29.80
C LEU A 324 -12.25 6.09 -29.30
N GLY A 325 -13.34 6.86 -29.11
CA GLY A 325 -13.27 8.24 -28.64
C GLY A 325 -12.84 8.30 -27.17
N GLY A 326 -13.49 7.51 -26.32
CA GLY A 326 -13.10 7.34 -24.93
C GLY A 326 -11.66 6.82 -24.81
N ALA A 327 -11.30 5.80 -25.59
CA ALA A 327 -9.96 5.23 -25.56
C ALA A 327 -8.86 6.27 -25.86
N ILE A 328 -9.06 7.11 -26.88
CA ILE A 328 -8.12 8.21 -27.22
C ILE A 328 -7.99 9.20 -26.06
N ALA A 329 -9.11 9.59 -25.44
CA ALA A 329 -9.09 10.50 -24.29
C ALA A 329 -8.30 9.90 -23.12
N ALA A 330 -8.55 8.63 -22.79
CA ALA A 330 -7.88 7.93 -21.70
C ALA A 330 -6.37 7.76 -21.96
N TYR A 331 -5.96 7.37 -23.18
CA TYR A 331 -4.53 7.29 -23.52
C TYR A 331 -3.84 8.66 -23.44
N ARG A 332 -4.51 9.75 -23.86
CA ARG A 332 -3.96 11.11 -23.73
C ARG A 332 -3.76 11.50 -22.26
N GLN A 333 -4.70 11.16 -21.37
CA GLN A 333 -4.53 11.41 -19.94
C GLN A 333 -3.36 10.60 -19.36
N ALA A 334 -3.20 9.33 -19.76
CA ALA A 334 -2.05 8.53 -19.36
C ALA A 334 -0.72 9.18 -19.79
N ILE A 335 -0.66 9.71 -21.02
CA ILE A 335 0.52 10.41 -21.58
C ILE A 335 0.78 11.76 -20.89
N GLU A 336 -0.27 12.49 -20.52
CA GLU A 336 -0.15 13.76 -19.80
C GLU A 336 0.47 13.56 -18.41
N LEU A 337 0.08 12.47 -17.73
CA LEU A 337 0.61 12.11 -16.42
C LEU A 337 2.00 11.45 -16.50
N ASP A 338 2.27 10.69 -17.56
CA ASP A 338 3.58 10.07 -17.84
C ASP A 338 3.95 10.21 -19.33
N PRO A 339 4.71 11.27 -19.70
CA PRO A 339 5.16 11.49 -21.08
C PRO A 339 6.07 10.41 -21.65
N ASP A 340 6.63 9.52 -20.81
CA ASP A 340 7.50 8.42 -21.25
C ASP A 340 6.72 7.10 -21.41
N TYR A 341 5.39 7.14 -21.30
CA TYR A 341 4.55 5.95 -21.35
C TYR A 341 4.31 5.43 -22.78
N GLY A 342 5.36 4.82 -23.36
CA GLY A 342 5.39 4.39 -24.78
C GLY A 342 4.24 3.47 -25.20
N ASP A 343 3.75 2.60 -24.31
CA ASP A 343 2.62 1.70 -24.62
C ASP A 343 1.31 2.48 -24.83
N ALA A 344 1.12 3.62 -24.14
CA ALA A 344 -0.03 4.50 -24.33
C ALA A 344 0.04 5.22 -25.68
N TYR A 345 1.21 5.69 -26.10
CA TYR A 345 1.40 6.27 -27.44
C TYR A 345 1.11 5.27 -28.56
N GLN A 346 1.59 4.02 -28.42
CA GLN A 346 1.34 2.98 -29.42
C GLN A 346 -0.17 2.69 -29.55
N ASN A 347 -0.87 2.52 -28.43
CA ASN A 347 -2.31 2.25 -28.46
C ASN A 347 -3.14 3.47 -28.91
N LEU A 348 -2.68 4.69 -28.60
CA LEU A 348 -3.23 5.93 -29.15
C LEU A 348 -3.11 5.95 -30.68
N GLY A 349 -1.94 5.60 -31.23
CA GLY A 349 -1.72 5.49 -32.66
C GLY A 349 -2.68 4.51 -33.34
N VAL A 350 -2.89 3.34 -32.73
CA VAL A 350 -3.85 2.33 -33.22
C VAL A 350 -5.28 2.86 -33.21
N ALA A 351 -5.71 3.51 -32.12
CA ALA A 351 -7.07 4.04 -31.99
C ALA A 351 -7.34 5.18 -32.98
N LEU A 352 -6.38 6.10 -33.16
CA LEU A 352 -6.45 7.19 -34.14
C LEU A 352 -6.53 6.68 -35.58
N LEU A 353 -5.74 5.65 -35.92
CA LEU A 353 -5.77 5.03 -37.24
C LEU A 353 -7.15 4.43 -37.54
N LYS A 354 -7.75 3.73 -36.56
CA LYS A 354 -9.10 3.17 -36.68
C LYS A 354 -10.19 4.23 -36.86
N GLN A 355 -9.98 5.46 -36.37
CA GLN A 355 -10.85 6.61 -36.62
C GLN A 355 -10.53 7.37 -37.93
N GLY A 356 -9.53 6.95 -38.70
CA GLY A 356 -9.10 7.63 -39.93
C GLY A 356 -8.21 8.86 -39.71
N GLN A 357 -7.75 9.11 -38.49
CA GLN A 357 -6.87 10.24 -38.15
C GLN A 357 -5.39 9.91 -38.42
N VAL A 358 -5.05 9.67 -39.69
CA VAL A 358 -3.76 9.10 -40.11
C VAL A 358 -2.56 9.94 -39.65
N ALA A 359 -2.59 11.26 -39.85
CA ALA A 359 -1.46 12.13 -39.49
C ALA A 359 -1.15 12.12 -37.98
N GLN A 360 -2.19 12.16 -37.13
CA GLN A 360 -2.01 12.09 -35.67
C GLN A 360 -1.54 10.70 -35.23
N SER A 361 -2.03 9.65 -35.90
CA SER A 361 -1.59 8.27 -35.66
C SER A 361 -0.09 8.11 -35.92
N GLN A 362 0.42 8.63 -37.04
CA GLN A 362 1.85 8.60 -37.37
C GLN A 362 2.71 9.32 -36.32
N GLN A 363 2.25 10.48 -35.83
CA GLN A 363 2.93 11.20 -34.75
C GLN A 363 3.00 10.37 -33.46
N ALA A 364 1.87 9.77 -33.05
CA ALA A 364 1.82 8.92 -31.87
C ALA A 364 2.73 7.69 -32.00
N PHE A 365 2.75 7.04 -33.16
CA PHE A 365 3.65 5.92 -33.43
C PHE A 365 5.12 6.31 -33.46
N ALA A 366 5.47 7.48 -34.00
CA ALA A 366 6.85 7.97 -33.97
C ALA A 366 7.34 8.17 -32.53
N GLN A 367 6.50 8.72 -31.66
CA GLN A 367 6.82 8.90 -30.24
C GLN A 367 6.93 7.55 -29.52
N ALA A 368 6.00 6.62 -29.75
CA ALA A 368 6.08 5.27 -29.21
C ALA A 368 7.39 4.57 -29.61
N LEU A 369 7.79 4.68 -30.88
CA LEU A 369 9.02 4.09 -31.39
C LEU A 369 10.27 4.72 -30.76
N HIS A 370 10.28 6.05 -30.57
CA HIS A 370 11.36 6.73 -29.88
C HIS A 370 11.53 6.22 -28.44
N LEU A 371 10.44 6.18 -27.67
CA LEU A 371 10.44 5.71 -26.27
C LEU A 371 10.79 4.21 -26.16
N HIS A 372 10.22 3.37 -27.02
CA HIS A 372 10.55 1.94 -27.04
C HIS A 372 12.00 1.67 -27.43
N ARG A 373 12.64 2.50 -28.27
CA ARG A 373 14.08 2.31 -28.56
C ARG A 373 14.95 2.52 -27.33
N LEU A 374 14.55 3.41 -26.42
CA LEU A 374 15.28 3.70 -25.19
C LEU A 374 15.12 2.57 -24.15
N HIS A 375 13.94 1.96 -24.08
CA HIS A 375 13.58 1.06 -22.96
C HIS A 375 13.25 -0.38 -23.37
N LYS A 376 12.83 -0.62 -24.61
CA LYS A 376 12.30 -1.90 -25.14
C LYS A 376 12.72 -2.13 -26.61
N PRO A 377 14.02 -2.26 -26.93
CA PRO A 377 14.53 -2.21 -28.30
C PRO A 377 13.95 -3.29 -29.23
N ILE A 378 13.67 -4.48 -28.70
CA ILE A 378 13.03 -5.57 -29.47
C ILE A 378 11.60 -5.18 -29.89
N GLN A 379 10.83 -4.57 -28.99
CA GLN A 379 9.46 -4.13 -29.28
C GLN A 379 9.46 -2.96 -30.26
N ALA A 380 10.44 -2.07 -30.16
CA ALA A 380 10.62 -1.00 -31.13
C ALA A 380 10.87 -1.54 -32.54
N GLU A 381 11.72 -2.56 -32.70
CA GLU A 381 12.00 -3.16 -34.00
C GLU A 381 10.75 -3.82 -34.60
N GLN A 382 10.01 -4.58 -33.80
CA GLN A 382 8.74 -5.19 -34.21
C GLN A 382 7.72 -4.15 -34.64
N LEU A 383 7.54 -3.09 -33.85
CA LEU A 383 6.63 -1.99 -34.17
C LEU A 383 7.07 -1.28 -35.46
N HIS A 384 8.37 -1.02 -35.64
CA HIS A 384 8.90 -0.39 -36.85
C HIS A 384 8.61 -1.22 -38.12
N GLN A 385 8.85 -2.53 -38.07
CA GLN A 385 8.55 -3.45 -39.18
C GLN A 385 7.06 -3.46 -39.51
N GLN A 386 6.19 -3.53 -38.49
CA GLN A 386 4.74 -3.48 -38.66
C GLN A 386 4.28 -2.18 -39.31
N LEU A 387 4.76 -1.04 -38.83
CA LEU A 387 4.37 0.27 -39.36
C LEU A 387 4.87 0.49 -40.79
N THR A 388 6.08 0.03 -41.12
CA THR A 388 6.62 0.09 -42.49
C THR A 388 5.79 -0.77 -43.45
N ALA A 389 5.41 -1.99 -43.04
CA ALA A 389 4.55 -2.86 -43.83
C ALA A 389 3.15 -2.27 -44.07
N MET A 390 2.66 -1.43 -43.14
CA MET A 390 1.39 -0.69 -43.28
C MET A 390 1.54 0.63 -44.05
N GLY A 391 2.74 1.02 -44.49
CA GLY A 391 2.99 2.29 -45.18
C GLY A 391 2.80 3.53 -44.30
N LEU A 392 2.98 3.38 -42.98
CA LEU A 392 2.79 4.44 -41.99
C LEU A 392 4.10 5.16 -41.61
N LEU A 393 5.26 4.64 -42.05
CA LEU A 393 6.60 5.21 -41.85
C LEU A 393 7.28 5.53 -43.17
#